data_AF-A0A813L629-F1
#
_entry.id   AF-A0A813L629-F1
#
_cell.length_a   1.000
_cell.length_b   1.000
_cell.length_c   1.000
_cell.angle_alpha   90.00
_cell.angle_beta   90.00
_cell.angle_gamma   90.00
#
_symmetry.space_group_name_H-M   'P 1'
#
loop_
_entity.id
_entity.type
_entity.pdbx_description
1 polymer ?
#
loop_
_entity_poly.entity_id
_entity_poly.type
_entity_poly.pdbx_seq_one_letter_code
_entity_poly.pdbx_strand_id
1 'polypeptide(L)'
;VAVQRADVPGGWGQKIKLKCTALAVKSFVPAFVEIQAPTPIKLELKDVTASSITAKYSLGYIQDIVATCDCAALVLELRANGTDDWFRVPGRNGGCMTIGSSCIIDEVLSDTMYFARLKMSCSNSAVDSGYIMSDYAITQPGCAWSTHTGLLGYADDVYECTDDGITCNMTDDCCVAHGGRLRCPRMAPVMCNNERDCADSQERCCVATADVCNNHGGVRECEIPAHTPTLTQCASLA
;
A
#
# COMPACT_ATOMS: atom_id res chain seq x y z
N VAL A 1 36.82 11.66 -17.22
CA VAL A 1 35.67 12.13 -16.41
C VAL A 1 35.31 13.53 -16.88
N ALA A 2 34.05 13.80 -17.17
CA ALA A 2 33.55 15.13 -17.47
C ALA A 2 32.83 15.69 -16.24
N VAL A 3 33.18 16.89 -15.80
CA VAL A 3 32.50 17.59 -14.71
C VAL A 3 31.74 18.74 -15.33
N GLN A 4 30.42 18.75 -15.14
CA GLN A 4 29.57 19.81 -15.62
C GLN A 4 28.76 20.40 -14.47
N ARG A 5 28.50 21.70 -14.56
CA ARG A 5 27.63 22.38 -13.61
C ARG A 5 26.18 21.95 -13.86
N ALA A 6 25.47 21.55 -12.81
CA ALA A 6 24.10 21.04 -12.88
C ALA A 6 23.07 22.03 -12.32
N ASP A 7 23.51 23.13 -11.71
CA ASP A 7 22.69 24.23 -11.22
C ASP A 7 22.66 25.43 -12.17
N VAL A 8 21.61 26.23 -12.07
CA VAL A 8 21.46 27.51 -12.77
C VAL A 8 22.29 28.58 -12.03
N PRO A 9 23.16 29.36 -12.72
CA PRO A 9 23.99 30.35 -12.05
C PRO A 9 23.19 31.50 -11.42
N GLY A 10 23.12 31.56 -10.09
CA GLY A 10 22.47 32.61 -9.29
C GLY A 10 23.41 33.62 -8.59
N GLY A 11 24.61 33.91 -9.14
CA GLY A 11 25.52 34.93 -8.59
C GLY A 11 26.59 34.45 -7.59
N TRP A 12 27.27 35.41 -6.94
CA TRP A 12 28.39 35.17 -6.01
C TRP A 12 27.91 34.67 -4.64
N GLY A 13 28.56 33.63 -4.10
CA GLY A 13 28.25 33.05 -2.78
C GLY A 13 27.26 31.87 -2.79
N GLN A 14 26.75 31.46 -3.94
CA GLN A 14 25.82 30.33 -4.04
C GLN A 14 26.52 28.96 -3.90
N LYS A 15 25.77 27.96 -3.42
CA LYS A 15 26.19 26.56 -3.44
C LYS A 15 26.08 26.01 -4.85
N ILE A 16 27.19 25.54 -5.41
CA ILE A 16 27.27 24.97 -6.76
C ILE A 16 26.94 23.48 -6.69
N LYS A 17 26.15 22.97 -7.64
CA LYS A 17 25.93 21.52 -7.82
C LYS A 17 26.70 21.06 -9.05
N LEU A 18 27.63 20.14 -8.84
CA LEU A 18 28.40 19.54 -9.92
C LEU A 18 27.84 18.15 -10.23
N LYS A 19 27.68 17.86 -11.52
CA LYS A 19 27.42 16.52 -12.03
C LYS A 19 28.71 15.99 -12.64
N CYS A 20 29.24 14.94 -12.05
CA CYS A 20 30.37 14.19 -12.60
C CYS A 20 29.83 13.06 -13.49
N THR A 21 30.26 13.02 -14.74
CA THR A 21 29.91 11.95 -15.69
C THR A 21 31.20 11.28 -16.14
N ALA A 22 31.40 10.02 -15.77
CA ALA A 22 32.53 9.23 -16.22
C ALA A 22 32.11 8.43 -17.46
N LEU A 23 32.80 8.64 -18.59
CA LEU A 23 32.52 7.95 -19.87
C LEU A 23 32.75 6.43 -19.80
N ALA A 24 33.59 5.98 -18.86
CA ALA A 24 33.73 4.57 -18.49
C ALA A 24 34.24 4.51 -17.04
N VAL A 25 33.43 4.00 -16.12
CA VAL A 25 33.88 3.61 -14.77
C VAL A 25 34.43 2.18 -14.80
N LYS A 26 34.07 1.40 -15.83
CA LYS A 26 34.30 -0.04 -15.96
C LYS A 26 35.77 -0.48 -15.85
N SER A 27 36.72 0.40 -16.14
CA SER A 27 38.17 0.14 -16.08
C SER A 27 38.84 0.52 -14.74
N PHE A 28 38.11 1.17 -13.83
CA PHE A 28 38.64 1.65 -12.54
C PHE A 28 37.86 1.14 -11.32
N VAL A 29 36.68 0.54 -11.51
CA VAL A 29 36.09 -0.28 -10.43
C VAL A 29 36.75 -1.66 -10.54
N PRO A 30 37.41 -2.18 -9.47
CA PRO A 30 37.64 -3.62 -9.41
C PRO A 30 36.32 -4.33 -9.70
N ALA A 31 36.37 -5.51 -10.33
CA ALA A 31 35.17 -6.28 -10.71
C ALA A 31 34.09 -6.11 -9.64
N PHE A 32 32.98 -5.44 -9.99
CA PHE A 32 31.92 -5.15 -9.05
C PHE A 32 31.42 -6.49 -8.52
N VAL A 33 31.79 -6.79 -7.28
CA VAL A 33 31.32 -7.98 -6.60
C VAL A 33 30.00 -7.61 -5.99
N GLU A 34 28.92 -8.08 -6.61
CA GLU A 34 27.62 -8.03 -5.98
C GLU A 34 27.69 -8.82 -4.67
N ILE A 35 27.40 -8.14 -3.57
CA ILE A 35 27.23 -8.78 -2.28
C ILE A 35 25.76 -8.85 -1.93
N GLN A 36 25.46 -9.84 -1.09
CA GLN A 36 24.17 -10.04 -0.46
C GLN A 36 23.66 -8.74 0.16
N ALA A 37 22.49 -8.26 -0.27
CA ALA A 37 21.84 -7.11 0.33
C ALA A 37 21.55 -7.39 1.81
N PRO A 38 21.75 -6.42 2.71
CA PRO A 38 21.49 -6.65 4.13
C PRO A 38 19.99 -6.82 4.36
N THR A 39 19.67 -7.81 5.18
CA THR A 39 18.31 -7.99 5.68
C THR A 39 17.90 -6.77 6.50
N PRO A 40 16.69 -6.20 6.30
CA PRO A 40 16.18 -5.14 7.16
C PRO A 40 16.20 -5.58 8.64
N ILE A 41 16.36 -4.63 9.56
CA ILE A 41 16.49 -4.94 10.99
C ILE A 41 15.13 -4.99 11.67
N LYS A 42 14.23 -4.08 11.27
CA LYS A 42 12.95 -3.86 11.95
C LYS A 42 11.86 -3.47 10.96
N LEU A 43 10.66 -4.00 11.16
CA LEU A 43 9.44 -3.61 10.45
C LEU A 43 8.29 -3.58 11.47
N GLU A 44 7.60 -2.45 11.55
CA GLU A 44 6.45 -2.24 12.42
C GLU A 44 5.30 -1.62 11.64
N LEU A 45 4.09 -2.10 11.89
CA LEU A 45 2.86 -1.48 11.40
C LEU A 45 2.31 -0.55 12.50
N LYS A 46 2.18 0.74 12.18
CA LYS A 46 1.80 1.82 13.10
C LYS A 46 0.78 2.74 12.44
N ASP A 47 0.23 3.65 13.25
CA ASP A 47 -0.64 4.75 12.78
C ASP A 47 -1.79 4.23 11.89
N VAL A 48 -2.48 3.22 12.41
CA VAL A 48 -3.49 2.43 11.68
C VAL A 48 -4.84 3.14 11.69
N THR A 49 -5.44 3.27 10.51
CA THR A 49 -6.79 3.81 10.31
C THR A 49 -7.71 2.73 9.73
N ALA A 50 -8.94 3.08 9.34
CA ALA A 50 -9.85 2.16 8.67
C ALA A 50 -9.39 1.80 7.24
N SER A 51 -8.52 2.60 6.62
CA SER A 51 -8.12 2.44 5.21
C SER A 51 -6.63 2.67 4.95
N SER A 52 -5.82 2.87 5.99
CA SER A 52 -4.38 3.04 5.84
C SER A 52 -3.58 2.45 7.01
N ILE A 53 -2.35 2.03 6.73
CA ILE A 53 -1.36 1.58 7.72
C ILE A 53 -0.03 2.28 7.41
N THR A 54 0.66 2.80 8.42
CA THR A 54 2.03 3.29 8.24
C THR A 54 3.03 2.18 8.57
N ALA A 55 3.79 1.72 7.58
CA ALA A 55 4.91 0.81 7.80
C ALA A 55 6.15 1.62 8.18
N LYS A 56 6.72 1.38 9.36
CA LYS A 56 8.01 1.95 9.81
C LYS A 56 9.06 0.86 9.80
N TYR A 57 10.24 1.15 9.25
CA TYR A 57 11.28 0.15 9.11
C TYR A 57 12.69 0.76 9.24
N SER A 58 13.62 -0.10 9.66
CA SER A 58 15.03 0.23 9.77
C SER A 58 15.83 -0.74 8.92
N LEU A 59 16.68 -0.21 8.04
CA LEU A 59 17.52 -1.03 7.18
C LEU A 59 18.82 -1.40 7.89
N GLY A 60 19.36 -2.59 7.56
CA GLY A 60 20.68 -3.00 7.98
C GLY A 60 21.75 -2.03 7.50
N TYR A 61 22.74 -1.73 8.34
CA TYR A 61 23.87 -0.91 7.94
C TYR A 61 24.79 -1.72 7.02
N ILE A 62 25.05 -1.22 5.82
CA ILE A 62 26.08 -1.77 4.93
C ILE A 62 27.39 -1.15 5.38
N GLN A 63 28.25 -1.93 6.04
CA GLN A 63 29.54 -1.44 6.55
C GLN A 63 30.49 -0.99 5.43
N ASP A 64 30.30 -1.46 4.21
CA ASP A 64 31.11 -1.11 3.05
C ASP A 64 30.27 -0.40 1.97
N ILE A 65 30.45 0.92 1.87
CA ILE A 65 29.83 1.84 0.89
C ILE A 65 30.13 1.47 -0.58
N VAL A 66 30.96 0.45 -0.81
CA VAL A 66 31.41 -0.02 -2.14
C VAL A 66 30.70 -1.30 -2.58
N ALA A 67 29.93 -1.93 -1.68
CA ALA A 67 29.32 -3.23 -1.92
C ALA A 67 27.84 -3.18 -1.52
N THR A 68 27.05 -2.36 -2.20
CA THR A 68 25.61 -2.55 -2.23
C THR A 68 25.27 -3.32 -3.49
N CYS A 69 24.20 -4.11 -3.49
CA CYS A 69 23.72 -4.65 -4.76
C CYS A 69 23.27 -3.50 -5.68
N ASP A 70 23.42 -3.68 -6.99
CA ASP A 70 23.03 -2.65 -7.96
C ASP A 70 21.51 -2.44 -7.96
N CYS A 71 21.09 -1.18 -8.03
CA CYS A 71 19.68 -0.76 -8.04
C CYS A 71 18.82 -1.32 -6.88
N ALA A 72 19.36 -1.30 -5.66
CA ALA A 72 18.63 -1.73 -4.47
C ALA A 72 17.28 -0.98 -4.29
N ALA A 73 16.20 -1.74 -4.18
CA ALA A 73 14.84 -1.25 -3.95
C ALA A 73 14.18 -2.02 -2.81
N LEU A 74 13.20 -1.41 -2.16
CA LEU A 74 12.41 -2.10 -1.14
C LEU A 74 11.26 -2.88 -1.75
N VAL A 75 11.03 -4.08 -1.21
CA VAL A 75 9.88 -4.91 -1.52
C VAL A 75 9.13 -5.12 -0.21
N LEU A 76 8.12 -4.27 0.01
CA LEU A 76 7.14 -4.42 1.07
C LEU A 76 5.96 -5.21 0.54
N GLU A 77 5.54 -6.24 1.27
CA GLU A 77 4.38 -7.06 0.95
C GLU A 77 3.46 -7.17 2.15
N LEU A 78 2.16 -7.20 1.88
CA LEU A 78 1.10 -7.37 2.87
C LEU A 78 0.31 -8.64 2.59
N ARG A 79 -0.23 -9.23 3.66
CA ARG A 79 -1.16 -10.36 3.61
C ARG A 79 -2.25 -10.14 4.63
N ALA A 80 -3.51 -10.30 4.22
CA ALA A 80 -4.65 -10.29 5.12
C ALA A 80 -4.75 -11.62 5.88
N ASN A 81 -5.28 -11.60 7.10
CA ASN A 81 -5.54 -12.82 7.84
C ASN A 81 -6.60 -13.67 7.11
N GLY A 82 -6.37 -14.97 7.00
CA GLY A 82 -7.24 -15.88 6.25
C GLY A 82 -6.92 -15.99 4.76
N THR A 83 -5.98 -15.21 4.23
CA THR A 83 -5.45 -15.38 2.86
C THR A 83 -4.03 -15.96 2.90
N ASP A 84 -3.66 -16.73 1.89
CA ASP A 84 -2.29 -17.27 1.74
C ASP A 84 -1.39 -16.35 0.90
N ASP A 85 -1.99 -15.45 0.13
CA ASP A 85 -1.30 -14.61 -0.83
C ASP A 85 -0.63 -13.38 -0.20
N TRP A 86 0.61 -13.13 -0.62
CA TRP A 86 1.36 -11.92 -0.29
C TRP A 86 1.32 -10.96 -1.46
N PHE A 87 0.90 -9.73 -1.20
CA PHE A 87 0.73 -8.73 -2.25
C PHE A 87 1.73 -7.61 -2.07
N ARG A 88 2.43 -7.27 -3.16
CA ARG A 88 3.41 -6.19 -3.15
C ARG A 88 2.69 -4.85 -3.00
N VAL A 89 3.18 -4.03 -2.08
CA VAL A 89 2.57 -2.75 -1.74
C VAL A 89 3.50 -1.63 -2.19
N PRO A 90 3.14 -0.88 -3.25
CA PRO A 90 3.94 0.27 -3.68
C PRO A 90 3.86 1.42 -2.65
N GLY A 91 2.78 1.48 -1.88
CA GLY A 91 2.48 2.56 -0.95
C GLY A 91 2.07 3.86 -1.67
N ARG A 92 1.66 4.84 -0.89
CA ARG A 92 1.28 6.17 -1.38
C ARG A 92 2.40 6.75 -2.23
N ASN A 93 2.10 7.09 -3.49
CA ASN A 93 3.06 7.63 -4.47
C ASN A 93 4.31 6.76 -4.67
N GLY A 94 4.24 5.45 -4.44
CA GLY A 94 5.39 4.54 -4.56
C GLY A 94 6.39 4.59 -3.39
N GLY A 95 6.03 5.24 -2.28
CA GLY A 95 6.93 5.47 -1.15
C GLY A 95 7.44 4.21 -0.44
N CYS A 96 6.76 3.06 -0.59
CA CYS A 96 7.22 1.79 -0.01
C CYS A 96 8.26 1.07 -0.88
N MET A 97 8.57 1.60 -2.08
CA MET A 97 9.62 1.05 -2.95
C MET A 97 10.95 1.81 -2.83
N THR A 98 10.91 3.03 -2.30
CA THR A 98 12.08 3.88 -2.11
C THR A 98 12.75 3.63 -0.76
N ILE A 99 14.07 3.77 -0.71
CA ILE A 99 14.84 3.70 0.54
C ILE A 99 14.42 4.86 1.45
N GLY A 100 13.79 4.53 2.57
CA GLY A 100 13.34 5.47 3.60
C GLY A 100 13.33 4.82 4.98
N SER A 101 12.64 5.44 5.93
CA SER A 101 12.40 4.88 7.27
C SER A 101 10.92 4.55 7.52
N SER A 102 10.04 4.98 6.60
CA SER A 102 8.61 4.69 6.68
C SER A 102 7.93 4.91 5.35
N CYS A 103 6.76 4.30 5.18
CA CYS A 103 5.84 4.58 4.09
C CYS A 103 4.39 4.37 4.52
N ILE A 104 3.46 5.01 3.81
CA ILE A 104 2.02 4.86 4.04
C ILE A 104 1.49 3.84 3.04
N ILE A 105 0.83 2.82 3.57
CA ILE A 105 0.05 1.83 2.82
C ILE A 105 -1.39 2.32 2.87
N ASP A 106 -1.95 2.65 1.70
CA ASP A 106 -3.36 3.04 1.58
C ASP A 106 -4.19 1.87 1.04
N GLU A 107 -5.51 2.04 1.06
CA GLU A 107 -6.49 1.13 0.44
C GLU A 107 -6.50 -0.28 1.06
N VAL A 108 -6.15 -0.36 2.35
CA VAL A 108 -6.38 -1.58 3.12
C VAL A 108 -7.86 -1.69 3.49
N LEU A 109 -8.33 -2.92 3.67
CA LEU A 109 -9.68 -3.19 4.11
C LEU A 109 -9.82 -2.82 5.58
N SER A 110 -10.96 -2.26 5.96
CA SER A 110 -11.31 -1.99 7.36
C SER A 110 -11.56 -3.27 8.13
N ASP A 111 -11.45 -3.21 9.46
CA ASP A 111 -11.66 -4.35 10.38
C ASP A 111 -10.91 -5.64 9.95
N THR A 112 -9.72 -5.47 9.41
CA THR A 112 -8.93 -6.55 8.81
C THR A 112 -7.56 -6.62 9.45
N MET A 113 -7.17 -7.83 9.86
CA MET A 113 -5.83 -8.09 10.38
C MET A 113 -4.85 -8.28 9.22
N TYR A 114 -3.75 -7.55 9.24
CA TYR A 114 -2.68 -7.62 8.26
C TYR A 114 -1.34 -8.02 8.87
N PHE A 115 -0.60 -8.81 8.10
CA PHE A 115 0.82 -9.10 8.31
C PHE A 115 1.61 -8.42 7.19
N ALA A 116 2.79 -7.91 7.50
CA ALA A 116 3.70 -7.37 6.50
C ALA A 116 5.04 -8.08 6.52
N ARG A 117 5.70 -8.10 5.37
CA ARG A 117 7.09 -8.52 5.24
C ARG A 117 7.87 -7.59 4.33
N LEU A 118 9.13 -7.39 4.65
CA LEU A 118 10.01 -6.47 3.94
C LEU A 118 11.33 -7.15 3.59
N LYS A 119 11.76 -7.00 2.35
CA LYS A 119 13.14 -7.30 1.91
C LYS A 119 13.71 -6.15 1.09
N MET A 120 15.01 -6.18 0.89
CA MET A 120 15.70 -5.39 -0.11
C MET A 120 15.97 -6.26 -1.33
N SER A 121 15.55 -5.78 -2.49
CA SER A 121 15.70 -6.46 -3.78
C SER A 121 16.65 -5.70 -4.69
N CYS A 122 17.35 -6.45 -5.53
CA CYS A 122 18.47 -6.00 -6.34
C CYS A 122 18.23 -6.32 -7.82
N SER A 123 19.03 -5.74 -8.71
CA SER A 123 19.02 -6.13 -10.14
C SER A 123 19.30 -7.63 -10.34
N ASN A 124 20.21 -8.19 -9.54
CA ASN A 124 20.43 -9.62 -9.45
C ASN A 124 19.72 -10.19 -8.22
N SER A 125 18.67 -10.98 -8.45
CA SER A 125 17.88 -11.57 -7.36
C SER A 125 18.64 -12.60 -6.53
N ALA A 126 19.79 -13.11 -7.01
CA ALA A 126 20.64 -14.01 -6.23
C ALA A 126 21.27 -13.33 -5.00
N VAL A 127 21.28 -11.99 -4.96
CA VAL A 127 21.78 -11.19 -3.84
C VAL A 127 20.68 -10.40 -3.12
N ASP A 128 19.40 -10.72 -3.37
CA ASP A 128 18.26 -10.18 -2.62
C ASP A 128 18.35 -10.57 -1.15
N SER A 129 18.05 -9.64 -0.24
CA SER A 129 18.04 -9.95 1.19
C SER A 129 16.95 -10.96 1.55
N GLY A 130 17.09 -11.57 2.73
CA GLY A 130 15.96 -12.26 3.35
C GLY A 130 14.82 -11.30 3.69
N TYR A 131 13.62 -11.84 3.88
CA TYR A 131 12.49 -11.08 4.43
C TYR A 131 12.60 -10.99 5.95
N ILE A 132 12.20 -9.84 6.50
CA ILE A 132 11.72 -9.75 7.87
C ILE A 132 10.21 -9.66 7.91
N MET A 133 9.65 -10.13 9.01
CA MET A 133 8.21 -10.09 9.27
C MET A 133 7.91 -8.97 10.27
N SER A 134 6.79 -8.30 10.10
CA SER A 134 6.20 -7.49 11.15
C SER A 134 5.38 -8.36 12.11
N ASP A 135 5.05 -7.80 13.27
CA ASP A 135 3.84 -8.21 13.99
C ASP A 135 2.59 -7.89 13.15
N TYR A 136 1.41 -8.22 13.66
CA TYR A 136 0.16 -7.89 12.98
C TYR A 136 -0.32 -6.47 13.31
N ALA A 137 -1.15 -5.90 12.42
CA ALA A 137 -1.96 -4.73 12.70
C ALA A 137 -3.41 -5.01 12.32
N ILE A 138 -4.37 -4.50 13.09
CA ILE A 138 -5.80 -4.60 12.79
C ILE A 138 -6.26 -3.21 12.38
N THR A 139 -6.79 -3.07 11.16
CA THR A 139 -7.36 -1.81 10.69
C THR A 139 -8.58 -1.43 11.52
N GLN A 140 -8.83 -0.13 11.64
CA GLN A 140 -9.98 0.32 12.40
C GLN A 140 -11.27 -0.16 11.73
N PRO A 141 -12.35 -0.31 12.52
CA PRO A 141 -13.67 -0.53 12.00
C PRO A 141 -14.04 0.51 10.95
N GLY A 142 -14.74 0.07 9.91
CA GLY A 142 -15.15 0.88 8.78
C GLY A 142 -16.27 0.17 8.05
N CYS A 143 -17.02 0.91 7.23
CA CYS A 143 -18.05 0.29 6.43
C CYS A 143 -17.42 -0.39 5.22
N ALA A 144 -17.82 -1.63 4.94
CA ALA A 144 -17.26 -2.35 3.80
C ALA A 144 -17.38 -1.53 2.49
N TRP A 145 -18.52 -0.85 2.29
CA TRP A 145 -18.80 -0.01 1.12
C TRP A 145 -18.05 1.32 1.05
N SER A 146 -17.38 1.77 2.12
CA SER A 146 -16.61 3.02 2.10
C SER A 146 -15.20 2.85 1.53
N THR A 147 -14.84 1.62 1.16
CA THR A 147 -13.59 1.26 0.49
C THR A 147 -13.94 0.43 -0.73
N HIS A 148 -13.09 0.41 -1.75
CA HIS A 148 -13.29 -0.48 -2.90
C HIS A 148 -12.74 -1.87 -2.61
N THR A 149 -13.15 -2.90 -3.36
CA THR A 149 -12.75 -4.31 -3.17
C THR A 149 -11.26 -4.48 -3.04
N GLY A 150 -10.47 -3.73 -3.83
CA GLY A 150 -9.20 -3.15 -3.39
C GLY A 150 -8.08 -4.05 -2.92
N LEU A 151 -8.31 -5.36 -2.87
CA LEU A 151 -7.31 -6.36 -2.61
C LEU A 151 -6.21 -6.10 -3.64
N LEU A 152 -5.06 -5.63 -3.15
CA LEU A 152 -3.85 -5.58 -3.95
C LEU A 152 -3.73 -6.95 -4.62
N GLY A 153 -3.75 -7.02 -5.95
CA GLY A 153 -3.74 -8.30 -6.70
C GLY A 153 -5.07 -8.78 -7.30
N TYR A 154 -6.21 -8.13 -7.03
CA TYR A 154 -7.47 -8.38 -7.76
C TYR A 154 -7.64 -7.40 -8.93
N ALA A 155 -8.44 -7.78 -9.93
CA ALA A 155 -8.74 -6.92 -11.07
C ALA A 155 -9.58 -5.70 -10.65
N ASP A 156 -9.40 -4.57 -11.34
CA ASP A 156 -9.97 -3.27 -10.97
C ASP A 156 -11.50 -3.20 -11.10
N ASP A 157 -12.12 -4.25 -11.65
CA ASP A 157 -13.51 -4.38 -12.07
C ASP A 157 -14.31 -5.41 -11.26
N VAL A 158 -13.86 -5.75 -10.04
CA VAL A 158 -14.48 -6.80 -9.21
C VAL A 158 -15.29 -6.23 -8.03
N TYR A 159 -16.55 -6.62 -7.89
CA TYR A 159 -17.43 -6.43 -6.73
C TYR A 159 -17.20 -7.47 -5.64
N GLU A 160 -17.63 -7.18 -4.41
CA GLU A 160 -17.84 -8.14 -3.34
C GLU A 160 -19.31 -8.08 -2.94
N CYS A 161 -19.96 -9.24 -2.77
CA CYS A 161 -21.39 -9.33 -2.47
C CYS A 161 -21.66 -9.50 -0.96
N THR A 162 -22.86 -9.11 -0.51
CA THR A 162 -23.22 -8.97 0.92
C THR A 162 -23.29 -10.28 1.68
N ASP A 163 -23.93 -11.31 1.12
CA ASP A 163 -24.36 -12.47 1.91
C ASP A 163 -23.26 -13.50 2.14
N ASP A 164 -22.31 -13.63 1.21
CA ASP A 164 -21.30 -14.69 1.21
C ASP A 164 -19.89 -14.21 0.87
N GLY A 165 -19.70 -12.91 0.61
CA GLY A 165 -18.40 -12.34 0.25
C GLY A 165 -17.87 -12.83 -1.10
N ILE A 166 -18.72 -13.43 -1.94
CA ILE A 166 -18.34 -13.81 -3.30
C ILE A 166 -17.91 -12.56 -4.08
N THR A 167 -16.91 -12.76 -4.94
CA THR A 167 -16.41 -11.73 -5.83
C THR A 167 -16.97 -11.88 -7.24
N CYS A 168 -17.34 -10.77 -7.84
CA CYS A 168 -18.20 -10.69 -9.01
C CYS A 168 -17.61 -9.69 -10.02
N ASN A 169 -17.54 -10.00 -11.31
CA ASN A 169 -17.01 -9.05 -12.29
C ASN A 169 -18.08 -7.98 -12.64
N MET A 170 -17.66 -6.74 -12.96
CA MET A 170 -18.51 -5.61 -13.36
C MET A 170 -19.50 -5.90 -14.50
N THR A 171 -19.22 -6.92 -15.30
CA THR A 171 -20.04 -7.29 -16.47
C THR A 171 -21.25 -8.15 -16.13
N ASP A 172 -21.41 -8.57 -14.88
CA ASP A 172 -22.48 -9.46 -14.43
C ASP A 172 -23.24 -8.86 -13.24
N ASP A 173 -24.56 -9.10 -13.19
CA ASP A 173 -25.44 -8.73 -12.07
C ASP A 173 -25.40 -9.81 -10.97
N CYS A 174 -24.32 -10.58 -10.85
CA CYS A 174 -24.27 -11.73 -9.97
C CYS A 174 -24.54 -11.40 -8.50
N CYS A 175 -24.15 -10.23 -8.00
CA CYS A 175 -24.44 -9.86 -6.61
C CYS A 175 -25.94 -9.76 -6.29
N VAL A 176 -26.84 -9.67 -7.28
CA VAL A 176 -28.29 -9.67 -7.07
C VAL A 176 -28.75 -10.93 -6.34
N ALA A 177 -28.14 -12.08 -6.66
CA ALA A 177 -28.45 -13.36 -6.00
C ALA A 177 -27.77 -13.51 -4.62
N HIS A 178 -26.90 -12.57 -4.24
CA HIS A 178 -26.03 -12.63 -3.07
C HIS A 178 -26.22 -11.42 -2.13
N GLY A 179 -27.43 -10.90 -2.06
CA GLY A 179 -27.78 -9.80 -1.14
C GLY A 179 -27.28 -8.43 -1.58
N GLY A 180 -26.93 -8.29 -2.86
CA GLY A 180 -26.44 -7.06 -3.46
C GLY A 180 -24.95 -6.81 -3.23
N ARG A 181 -24.48 -5.66 -3.69
CA ARG A 181 -23.08 -5.24 -3.57
C ARG A 181 -22.76 -4.84 -2.13
N LEU A 182 -21.81 -5.52 -1.52
CA LEU A 182 -21.17 -5.13 -0.26
C LEU A 182 -20.11 -4.06 -0.49
N ARG A 183 -19.31 -4.23 -1.54
CA ARG A 183 -18.16 -3.38 -1.84
C ARG A 183 -18.03 -3.13 -3.34
N CYS A 184 -17.73 -1.88 -3.67
CA CYS A 184 -17.59 -1.44 -5.04
C CYS A 184 -16.19 -1.74 -5.61
N PRO A 185 -16.02 -1.84 -6.94
CA PRO A 185 -14.73 -2.15 -7.55
C PRO A 185 -13.83 -0.91 -7.58
N ARG A 186 -12.52 -1.10 -7.77
CA ARG A 186 -11.55 0.01 -7.75
C ARG A 186 -11.83 1.07 -8.80
N MET A 187 -12.29 0.68 -9.98
CA MET A 187 -12.62 1.63 -11.06
C MET A 187 -13.89 2.44 -10.82
N ALA A 188 -14.76 1.99 -9.90
CA ALA A 188 -15.98 2.68 -9.52
C ALA A 188 -16.18 2.63 -7.99
N PRO A 189 -15.27 3.23 -7.20
CA PRO A 189 -15.10 2.90 -5.79
C PRO A 189 -16.20 3.49 -4.88
N VAL A 190 -17.04 4.39 -5.40
CA VAL A 190 -18.04 5.10 -4.60
C VAL A 190 -19.39 4.40 -4.70
N MET A 191 -19.92 3.96 -3.56
CA MET A 191 -21.28 3.43 -3.48
C MET A 191 -22.30 4.55 -3.25
N CYS A 192 -23.36 4.59 -4.06
CA CYS A 192 -24.46 5.54 -3.89
C CYS A 192 -25.52 5.03 -2.90
N ASN A 193 -26.32 5.95 -2.37
CA ASN A 193 -27.21 5.68 -1.24
C ASN A 193 -28.47 4.87 -1.62
N ASN A 194 -29.06 5.16 -2.79
CA ASN A 194 -30.31 4.53 -3.24
C ASN A 194 -30.16 3.02 -3.45
N GLU A 195 -30.98 2.22 -2.77
CA GLU A 195 -30.86 0.75 -2.74
C GLU A 195 -31.29 0.03 -4.02
N ARG A 196 -32.03 0.71 -4.91
CA ARG A 196 -32.76 0.10 -6.03
C ARG A 196 -32.62 0.93 -7.30
N ASP A 197 -31.39 1.33 -7.60
CA ASP A 197 -31.11 2.31 -8.65
C ASP A 197 -30.24 1.72 -9.78
N CYS A 198 -29.50 0.65 -9.49
CA CYS A 198 -28.69 -0.09 -10.46
C CYS A 198 -29.06 -1.59 -10.45
N ALA A 199 -28.52 -2.34 -11.43
CA ALA A 199 -28.78 -3.77 -11.65
C ALA A 199 -30.29 -4.09 -11.70
N ASP A 200 -30.98 -3.53 -12.70
CA ASP A 200 -32.44 -3.65 -12.87
C ASP A 200 -33.26 -3.27 -11.61
N SER A 201 -32.84 -2.19 -10.94
CA SER A 201 -33.46 -1.66 -9.72
C SER A 201 -33.38 -2.62 -8.51
N GLN A 202 -32.34 -3.44 -8.44
CA GLN A 202 -32.15 -4.40 -7.34
C GLN A 202 -31.00 -4.01 -6.40
N GLU A 203 -30.11 -3.10 -6.82
CA GLU A 203 -28.90 -2.79 -6.08
C GLU A 203 -28.57 -1.30 -6.01
N ARG A 204 -27.62 -1.00 -5.11
CA ARG A 204 -26.94 0.30 -5.05
C ARG A 204 -25.95 0.44 -6.20
N CYS A 205 -25.88 1.65 -6.74
CA CYS A 205 -24.91 1.97 -7.78
C CYS A 205 -23.48 2.08 -7.22
N CYS A 206 -22.52 1.59 -8.01
CA CYS A 206 -21.10 1.86 -7.84
C CYS A 206 -20.66 2.80 -8.95
N VAL A 207 -20.02 3.92 -8.60
CA VAL A 207 -19.65 4.98 -9.54
C VAL A 207 -18.21 5.44 -9.33
N ALA A 208 -17.62 6.02 -10.38
CA ALA A 208 -16.23 6.49 -10.37
C ALA A 208 -15.99 7.64 -9.39
N THR A 209 -16.94 8.54 -9.22
CA THR A 209 -16.80 9.74 -8.37
C THR A 209 -18.08 10.07 -7.61
N ALA A 210 -17.93 10.74 -6.46
CA ALA A 210 -19.04 11.12 -5.58
C ALA A 210 -20.12 11.96 -6.27
N ASP A 211 -19.75 12.83 -7.21
CA ASP A 211 -20.69 13.71 -7.91
C ASP A 211 -21.73 12.95 -8.73
N VAL A 212 -21.39 11.75 -9.23
CA VAL A 212 -22.33 10.91 -9.99
C VAL A 212 -23.47 10.43 -9.09
N CYS A 213 -23.21 10.25 -7.79
CA CYS A 213 -24.25 9.84 -6.85
C CYS A 213 -25.31 10.92 -6.58
N ASN A 214 -25.16 12.15 -7.05
CA ASN A 214 -26.18 13.19 -6.88
C ASN A 214 -27.54 12.80 -7.50
N ASN A 215 -27.52 12.01 -8.58
CA ASN A 215 -28.73 11.46 -9.19
C ASN A 215 -29.20 10.16 -8.53
N HIS A 216 -28.45 9.65 -7.55
CA HIS A 216 -28.64 8.35 -6.90
C HIS A 216 -28.75 8.46 -5.37
N GLY A 217 -29.28 9.58 -4.88
CA GLY A 217 -29.53 9.81 -3.45
C GLY A 217 -28.29 10.21 -2.63
N GLY A 218 -27.21 10.61 -3.29
CA GLY A 218 -25.95 10.98 -2.66
C GLY A 218 -25.03 9.77 -2.40
N VAL A 219 -23.82 10.06 -1.92
CA VAL A 219 -22.87 9.02 -1.50
C VAL A 219 -23.46 8.28 -0.29
N ARG A 220 -23.35 6.95 -0.28
CA ARG A 220 -23.78 6.14 0.85
C ARG A 220 -22.96 6.52 2.08
N GLU A 221 -23.65 7.00 3.12
CA GLU A 221 -22.99 7.37 4.37
C GLU A 221 -22.40 6.13 5.05
N CYS A 222 -21.27 6.33 5.72
CA CYS A 222 -20.65 5.31 6.54
C CYS A 222 -20.80 5.67 8.01
N GLU A 223 -21.83 5.12 8.64
CA GLU A 223 -21.98 5.17 10.08
C GLU A 223 -21.23 4.00 10.69
N ILE A 224 -20.04 4.24 11.22
CA ILE A 224 -19.28 3.25 11.95
C ILE A 224 -19.89 3.19 13.37
N PRO A 225 -20.50 2.05 13.79
CA PRO A 225 -20.98 1.94 15.16
C PRO A 225 -19.80 2.14 16.10
N ALA A 226 -19.96 3.03 17.08
CA ALA A 226 -18.94 3.24 18.10
C ALA A 226 -18.69 1.91 18.81
N HIS A 227 -17.51 1.30 18.60
CA HIS A 227 -17.12 0.14 19.35
C HIS A 227 -17.02 0.52 20.83
N THR A 228 -17.55 -0.33 21.71
CA THR A 228 -17.40 -0.13 23.15
C THR A 228 -15.90 -0.08 23.47
N PRO A 229 -15.39 0.99 24.10
CA PRO A 229 -13.97 1.09 24.39
C PRO A 229 -13.53 -0.08 25.27
N THR A 230 -12.56 -0.86 24.80
CA THR A 230 -11.90 -1.88 25.61
C THR A 230 -10.93 -1.18 26.56
N LEU A 231 -11.26 -1.19 27.86
CA LEU A 231 -10.37 -0.70 28.92
C LEU A 231 -9.16 -1.65 29.03
N THR A 232 -8.03 -1.27 28.44
CA THR A 232 -6.80 -2.09 28.45
C THR A 232 -6.02 -2.00 29.75
N GLN A 233 -6.28 -1.00 30.61
CA GLN A 233 -5.69 -0.91 31.94
C GLN A 233 -6.50 0.02 32.85
N CYS A 234 -6.97 -0.51 33.98
CA CYS A 234 -7.34 0.31 35.14
C CYS A 234 -6.11 0.42 36.04
N ALA A 235 -5.44 1.57 36.04
CA ALA A 235 -4.46 1.85 37.09
C ALA A 235 -5.25 2.11 38.39
N SER A 236 -5.21 1.16 39.33
CA SER A 236 -5.62 1.46 40.70
C SER A 236 -4.56 2.35 41.33
N LEU A 237 -4.92 3.57 41.71
CA LEU A 237 -4.11 4.38 42.61
C LEU A 237 -4.06 3.65 43.96
N ALA A 238 -2.88 3.17 44.33
CA ALA A 238 -2.56 2.68 45.68
C ALA A 238 -1.98 3.83 46.52
#